data_AF-H0QUA3-F1
#
_entry.id   AF-H0QUA3-F1
#
_cell.length_a   1.000
_cell.length_b   1.000
_cell.length_c   1.000
_cell.angle_alpha   90.00
_cell.angle_beta   90.00
_cell.angle_gamma   90.00
#
_symmetry.space_group_name_H-M   'P 1'
#
loop_
_entity.id
_entity.type
_entity.pdbx_description
1 polymer ?
#
loop_
_entity_poly.entity_id
_entity_poly.type
_entity_poly.pdbx_seq_one_letter_code
_entity_poly.pdbx_strand_id
1 'polypeptide(L)'
;MGEVWIRTISHSLVRADRVTEIASSRGSVHEERGYSIRAVAEGRAYILVDNSDLEGTAKARFGHARRMQAALLLAMDAAGTSAASMVISYEQDGERWILTPASDIAGVTEPAVPMAKST
;
A
#
# COMPACT_ATOMS: atom_id res chain seq x y z
N MET A 1 11.74 -5.28 -15.21
CA MET A 1 10.61 -4.58 -14.53
C MET A 1 11.07 -4.26 -13.13
N GLY A 2 10.67 -3.10 -12.61
CA GLY A 2 11.09 -2.65 -11.28
C GLY A 2 10.46 -3.49 -10.17
N GLU A 3 11.02 -3.41 -8.96
CA GLU A 3 10.45 -4.09 -7.81
C GLU A 3 9.21 -3.35 -7.29
N VAL A 4 8.18 -4.10 -6.89
CA VAL A 4 6.97 -3.54 -6.32
C VAL A 4 6.92 -3.86 -4.82
N TRP A 5 6.73 -2.81 -4.03
CA TRP A 5 6.65 -2.86 -2.59
C TRP A 5 5.30 -2.34 -2.12
N ILE A 6 4.79 -2.89 -1.03
CA ILE A 6 3.56 -2.43 -0.36
C ILE A 6 3.96 -1.88 1.00
N ARG A 7 3.62 -0.62 1.27
CA ARG A 7 3.87 0.03 2.56
C ARG A 7 2.77 -0.33 3.55
N THR A 8 3.17 -0.85 4.71
CA THR A 8 2.27 -1.18 5.82
C THR A 8 1.96 0.05 6.67
N ILE A 9 0.95 -0.05 7.55
CA ILE A 9 0.65 1.02 8.53
C ILE A 9 1.82 1.27 9.51
N SER A 10 2.64 0.24 9.76
CA SER A 10 3.86 0.33 10.58
C SER A 10 5.07 0.87 9.80
N HIS A 11 4.84 1.41 8.59
CA HIS A 11 5.86 1.90 7.67
C HIS A 11 6.93 0.87 7.23
N SER A 12 6.66 -0.42 7.41
CA SER A 12 7.48 -1.47 6.80
C SER A 12 7.11 -1.69 5.34
N LEU A 13 8.00 -2.34 4.59
CA LEU A 13 7.79 -2.67 3.18
C LEU A 13 7.65 -4.19 3.02
N VAL A 14 6.63 -4.60 2.27
CA VAL A 14 6.38 -6.00 1.90
C VAL A 14 6.54 -6.12 0.39
N ARG A 15 7.31 -7.11 -0.08
CA ARG A 15 7.43 -7.36 -1.52
C ARG A 15 6.12 -7.90 -2.08
N ALA A 16 5.61 -7.27 -3.13
CA ALA A 16 4.34 -7.64 -3.75
C ALA A 16 4.35 -9.07 -4.31
N ASP A 17 5.47 -9.53 -4.87
CA ASP A 17 5.63 -10.89 -5.41
C ASP A 17 5.76 -11.98 -4.33
N ARG A 18 5.94 -11.57 -3.06
CA ARG A 18 5.90 -12.48 -1.90
C ARG A 18 4.53 -12.56 -1.26
N VAL A 19 3.59 -11.71 -1.67
CA VAL A 19 2.21 -11.73 -1.17
C VAL A 19 1.48 -12.94 -1.75
N THR A 20 0.94 -13.75 -0.86
CA THR A 20 0.18 -14.97 -1.18
C THR A 20 -1.32 -14.79 -0.96
N GLU A 21 -1.71 -13.84 -0.11
CA GLU A 21 -3.11 -13.56 0.22
C GLU A 21 -3.28 -12.08 0.55
N ILE A 22 -4.40 -11.49 0.10
CA ILE A 22 -4.90 -10.21 0.58
C ILE A 22 -6.25 -10.48 1.23
N ALA A 23 -6.35 -10.18 2.52
CA ALA A 23 -7.52 -10.53 3.33
C ALA A 23 -8.07 -9.31 4.05
N SER A 24 -9.36 -9.36 4.36
CA SER A 24 -10.04 -8.36 5.18
C SER A 24 -10.58 -9.05 6.42
N SER A 25 -10.36 -8.46 7.58
CA SER A 25 -10.89 -8.97 8.86
C SER A 25 -11.78 -7.94 9.53
N ARG A 26 -12.62 -8.42 10.46
CA ARG A 26 -13.23 -7.57 11.49
C ARG A 26 -12.09 -6.88 12.24
N GLY A 27 -12.16 -5.55 12.43
CA GLY A 27 -11.06 -4.76 13.02
C GLY A 27 -10.58 -5.39 14.32
N SER A 28 -9.26 -5.50 14.49
CA SER A 28 -8.62 -6.40 15.47
C SER A 28 -8.80 -6.02 16.95
N VAL A 29 -9.52 -4.93 17.25
CA VAL A 29 -9.76 -4.47 18.64
C VAL A 29 -11.25 -4.27 18.95
N HIS A 30 -12.10 -4.14 17.92
CA HIS A 30 -13.53 -3.99 18.05
C HIS A 30 -14.20 -4.90 17.03
N GLU A 31 -14.49 -6.14 17.43
CA GLU A 31 -15.09 -7.15 16.53
C GLU A 31 -16.42 -6.70 15.89
N GLU A 32 -17.03 -5.63 16.43
CA GLU A 32 -18.26 -5.01 15.93
C GLU A 32 -18.06 -3.74 15.10
N ARG A 33 -16.84 -3.18 15.00
CA ARG A 33 -16.57 -1.89 14.34
C ARG A 33 -15.45 -1.99 13.30
N GLY A 34 -15.59 -1.19 12.25
CA GLY A 34 -14.56 -1.05 11.24
C GLY A 34 -14.24 -2.29 10.39
N TYR A 35 -13.07 -2.23 9.75
CA TYR A 35 -12.42 -3.33 9.02
C TYR A 35 -10.91 -3.12 9.02
N SER A 36 -10.15 -4.20 8.80
CA SER A 36 -8.74 -4.13 8.46
C SER A 36 -8.44 -4.86 7.16
N ILE A 37 -7.43 -4.39 6.43
CA ILE A 37 -6.88 -5.07 5.25
C ILE A 37 -5.45 -5.48 5.57
N ARG A 38 -5.12 -6.73 5.27
CA ARG A 38 -3.78 -7.29 5.47
C ARG A 38 -3.30 -8.01 4.23
N ALA A 39 -1.98 -7.99 4.03
CA ALA A 39 -1.29 -8.87 3.11
C ALA A 39 -0.59 -9.98 3.89
N VAL A 40 -0.62 -11.21 3.38
CA VAL A 40 0.15 -12.34 3.92
C VAL A 40 1.32 -12.61 3.00
N ALA A 41 2.54 -12.48 3.52
CA ALA A 41 3.77 -12.78 2.81
C ALA A 41 4.69 -13.59 3.72
N GLU A 42 5.34 -14.63 3.17
CA GLU A 42 6.33 -15.43 3.90
C GLU A 42 5.81 -16.00 5.24
N GLY A 43 4.52 -16.37 5.28
CA GLY A 43 3.88 -16.90 6.49
C GLY A 43 3.53 -15.85 7.56
N ARG A 44 3.73 -14.56 7.29
CA ARG A 44 3.40 -13.45 8.19
C ARG A 44 2.31 -12.55 7.60
N ALA A 45 1.39 -12.12 8.45
CA ALA A 45 0.38 -11.11 8.11
C ALA A 45 0.89 -9.69 8.41
N TYR A 46 0.68 -8.78 7.47
CA TYR A 46 1.06 -7.38 7.52
C TYR A 46 -0.17 -6.50 7.34
N ILE A 47 -0.45 -5.63 8.32
CA ILE A 47 -1.61 -4.73 8.27
C ILE A 47 -1.32 -3.56 7.33
N LEU A 48 -2.18 -3.37 6.34
CA LEU A 48 -2.08 -2.33 5.32
C LEU A 48 -3.06 -1.19 5.57
N VAL A 49 -4.26 -1.52 6.05
CA VAL A 49 -5.29 -0.57 6.45
C VAL A 49 -5.86 -1.04 7.77
N ASP A 50 -6.00 -0.11 8.71
CA ASP A 50 -6.83 -0.27 9.90
C ASP A 50 -7.83 0.87 9.92
N ASN A 51 -9.09 0.54 9.65
CA ASN A 51 -10.20 1.48 9.68
C ASN A 51 -11.21 1.02 10.72
N SER A 52 -10.75 0.91 11.96
CA SER A 52 -11.52 0.47 13.13
C SER A 52 -12.69 1.41 13.48
N ASP A 53 -12.60 2.67 13.06
CA ASP A 53 -13.57 3.72 13.39
C ASP A 53 -14.65 3.93 12.32
N LEU A 54 -14.61 3.20 11.19
CA LEU A 54 -15.62 3.35 10.15
C LEU A 54 -17.00 2.91 10.66
N GLU A 55 -17.92 3.87 10.73
CA GLU A 55 -19.31 3.66 11.10
C GLU A 55 -20.12 2.98 9.98
N GLY A 56 -21.33 2.55 10.30
CA GLY A 56 -22.28 1.96 9.35
C GLY A 56 -22.51 0.46 9.55
N THR A 57 -23.18 -0.19 8.60
CA THR A 57 -23.51 -1.62 8.72
C THR A 57 -22.31 -2.51 8.38
N ALA A 58 -22.22 -3.70 8.99
CA ALA A 58 -21.18 -4.68 8.66
C ALA A 58 -21.11 -4.98 7.14
N LYS A 59 -22.27 -5.11 6.47
CA LYS A 59 -22.34 -5.33 5.02
C LYS A 59 -21.70 -4.19 4.22
N ALA A 60 -21.98 -2.94 4.58
CA ALA A 60 -21.40 -1.78 3.92
C ALA A 60 -19.87 -1.72 4.12
N ARG A 61 -19.40 -1.97 5.34
CA ARG A 61 -17.96 -1.99 5.67
C ARG A 61 -17.21 -3.07 4.92
N PHE A 62 -17.71 -4.31 4.90
CA PHE A 62 -17.07 -5.39 4.13
C PHE A 62 -17.17 -5.19 2.62
N GLY A 63 -18.26 -4.57 2.14
CA GLY A 63 -18.37 -4.16 0.74
C GLY A 63 -17.31 -3.12 0.37
N HIS A 64 -17.05 -2.16 1.25
CA HIS A 64 -15.98 -1.18 1.09
C HIS A 64 -14.60 -1.82 1.15
N ALA A 65 -14.33 -2.66 2.16
CA ALA A 65 -13.05 -3.38 2.29
C ALA A 65 -12.73 -4.20 1.03
N ARG A 66 -13.70 -4.90 0.44
CA ARG A 66 -13.50 -5.63 -0.82
C ARG A 66 -13.15 -4.73 -2.00
N ARG A 67 -13.75 -3.53 -2.09
CA ARG A 67 -13.39 -2.57 -3.14
C ARG A 67 -11.94 -2.10 -2.96
N MET A 68 -11.53 -1.86 -1.72
CA MET A 68 -10.15 -1.49 -1.41
C MET A 68 -9.16 -2.62 -1.72
N GLN A 69 -9.52 -3.88 -1.47
CA GLN A 69 -8.70 -5.03 -1.88
C GLN A 69 -8.57 -5.14 -3.40
N ALA A 70 -9.68 -5.00 -4.14
CA ALA A 70 -9.65 -5.00 -5.59
C ALA A 70 -8.81 -3.84 -6.14
N ALA A 71 -8.92 -2.64 -5.55
CA ALA A 71 -8.10 -1.50 -5.92
C ALA A 71 -6.60 -1.73 -5.63
N LEU A 72 -6.26 -2.45 -4.56
CA LEU A 72 -4.87 -2.83 -4.27
C LEU A 72 -4.31 -3.78 -5.34
N LEU A 73 -5.09 -4.79 -5.73
CA LEU A 73 -4.70 -5.71 -6.81
C LEU A 73 -4.44 -4.95 -8.12
N LEU A 74 -5.32 -4.01 -8.48
CA LEU A 74 -5.11 -3.15 -9.65
C LEU A 74 -3.86 -2.27 -9.52
N ALA A 75 -3.56 -1.76 -8.33
CA ALA A 75 -2.34 -1.00 -8.07
C ALA A 75 -1.08 -1.87 -8.19
N MET A 76 -1.13 -3.13 -7.74
CA MET A 76 -0.05 -4.10 -7.90
C MET A 76 0.20 -4.42 -9.38
N ASP A 77 -0.86 -4.67 -10.14
CA ASP A 77 -0.76 -4.92 -11.59
C ASP A 77 -0.18 -3.70 -12.31
N ALA A 78 -0.69 -2.49 -12.02
CA ALA A 78 -0.20 -1.25 -12.60
C ALA A 78 1.29 -1.01 -12.25
N ALA A 79 1.67 -1.17 -10.98
CA ALA A 79 3.04 -1.01 -10.54
C ALA A 79 3.98 -2.05 -11.17
N GLY A 80 3.50 -3.28 -11.36
CA GLY A 80 4.26 -4.36 -11.99
C GLY A 80 4.63 -4.10 -13.45
N THR A 81 3.88 -3.25 -14.17
CA THR A 81 4.22 -2.82 -15.53
C THR A 81 5.30 -1.74 -15.59
N SER A 82 5.67 -1.15 -14.45
CA SER A 82 6.66 -0.08 -14.39
C SER A 82 8.09 -0.60 -14.58
N ALA A 83 8.92 0.20 -15.26
CA ALA A 83 10.36 -0.03 -15.32
C ALA A 83 11.06 0.37 -14.01
N ALA A 84 10.55 1.39 -13.32
CA ALA A 84 11.07 1.85 -12.04
C ALA A 84 10.52 1.01 -10.88
N SER A 85 11.29 0.87 -9.80
CA SER A 85 10.77 0.28 -8.57
C SER A 85 9.72 1.19 -7.95
N MET A 86 8.59 0.63 -7.56
CA MET A 86 7.40 1.34 -7.08
C MET A 86 7.05 0.93 -5.65
N VAL A 87 6.50 1.87 -4.90
CA VAL A 87 5.91 1.62 -3.59
C VAL A 87 4.43 1.98 -3.64
N ILE A 88 3.59 1.04 -3.25
CA ILE A 88 2.15 1.20 -3.09
C ILE A 88 1.89 1.55 -1.62
N SER A 89 1.28 2.71 -1.36
CA SER A 89 0.91 3.16 -0.02
C SER A 89 -0.57 3.51 0.06
N TYR A 90 -1.18 3.28 1.22
CA TYR A 90 -2.53 3.75 1.49
C TYR A 90 -2.52 5.22 1.93
N GLU A 91 -3.31 6.05 1.27
CA GLU A 91 -3.62 7.41 1.71
C GLU A 91 -4.97 7.40 2.43
N GLN A 92 -4.96 7.73 3.72
CA GLN A 92 -6.15 7.64 4.58
C GLN A 92 -7.22 8.68 4.21
N ASP A 93 -6.83 9.94 3.99
CA ASP A 93 -7.78 11.03 3.75
C ASP A 93 -8.56 10.86 2.44
N GLY A 94 -7.91 10.34 1.41
CA GLY A 94 -8.53 10.05 0.12
C GLY A 94 -9.01 8.61 -0.04
N GLU A 95 -8.89 7.78 1.00
CA GLU A 95 -9.19 6.34 1.01
C GLU A 95 -8.76 5.62 -0.28
N ARG A 96 -7.49 5.80 -0.69
CA ARG A 96 -6.99 5.27 -1.97
C ARG A 96 -5.56 4.75 -1.88
N TRP A 97 -5.21 3.90 -2.84
CA TRP A 97 -3.83 3.44 -3.04
C TRP A 97 -3.08 4.43 -3.93
N ILE A 98 -1.89 4.81 -3.49
CA ILE A 98 -0.97 5.68 -4.22
C ILE A 98 0.22 4.86 -4.67
N LEU A 99 0.65 5.08 -5.92
CA LEU A 99 1.88 4.53 -6.47
C LEU A 99 2.93 5.62 -6.49
N THR A 100 4.03 5.39 -5.78
CA THR A 100 5.15 6.35 -5.70
C THR A 100 6.42 5.64 -6.17
N PRO A 101 7.24 6.25 -7.04
CA PRO A 101 8.57 5.74 -7.33
C PRO A 101 9.39 5.58 -6.04
N ALA A 102 10.11 4.46 -5.90
CA ALA A 102 10.91 4.20 -4.71
C ALA A 102 12.02 5.27 -4.50
N SER A 103 12.50 5.88 -5.59
CA SER A 103 13.44 7.02 -5.58
C SER A 103 12.91 8.20 -4.76
N ASP A 104 11.62 8.47 -4.86
CA ASP A 104 10.99 9.66 -4.29
C ASP A 104 10.75 9.49 -2.78
N ILE A 105 10.73 8.25 -2.30
CA ILE A 105 10.59 7.92 -0.87
C ILE A 105 11.95 7.94 -0.16
N ALA A 106 13.03 7.56 -0.85
CA ALA A 106 14.37 7.50 -0.29
C ALA A 106 15.03 8.88 -0.09
N GLY A 107 14.38 9.97 -0.52
CA GLY A 107 14.96 11.31 -0.44
C GLY A 107 16.23 11.46 -1.28
N VAL A 108 16.35 10.72 -2.39
CA VAL A 108 17.45 10.92 -3.34
C VAL A 108 17.14 12.19 -4.12
N THR A 109 17.49 13.33 -3.54
CA THR A 109 17.86 14.49 -4.34
C THR A 109 18.96 14.02 -5.28
N GLU A 110 18.69 13.98 -6.59
CA GLU A 110 19.76 13.82 -7.56
C GLU A 110 20.88 14.81 -7.19
N PRO A 111 22.16 14.40 -7.13
CA PRO A 111 23.22 15.36 -6.95
C PRO A 111 23.13 16.33 -8.14
N ALA A 112 22.77 17.58 -7.85
CA ALA A 112 22.75 18.65 -8.82
C ALA A 112 24.07 18.60 -9.59
N VAL A 113 24.00 18.27 -10.87
CA VAL A 113 25.15 18.30 -11.77
C VAL A 113 25.72 19.72 -11.67
N PRO A 114 26.97 19.92 -11.22
CA PRO A 114 27.53 21.26 -11.19
C PRO A 114 27.62 21.74 -12.64
N MET A 115 26.82 22.76 -12.98
CA MET A 115 26.98 23.51 -14.22
C MET A 115 28.44 23.96 -14.30
N ALA A 116 29.16 23.41 -15.28
CA ALA A 116 30.50 23.84 -15.60
C ALA A 116 30.48 25.36 -15.85
N LYS A 117 31.30 26.10 -15.11
CA LYS A 117 31.59 27.49 -15.44
C LYS A 117 32.33 27.50 -16.77
N SER A 118 31.65 27.93 -17.83
CA SER A 118 32.31 28.35 -19.06
C SER A 118 33.30 29.47 -18.71
N THR A 119 34.56 29.25 -19.08
CA THR A 119 35.66 30.21 -18.97
C THR A 119 35.52 31.28 -20.03
#